data_AF-A0A1Q4DWS5-F1
#
_entry.id   AF-A0A1Q4DWS5-F1
#
_cell.length_a   1.000
_cell.length_b   1.000
_cell.length_c   1.000
_cell.angle_alpha   90.00
_cell.angle_beta   90.00
_cell.angle_gamma   90.00
#
_symmetry.space_group_name_H-M   'P 1'
#
loop_
_entity.id
_entity.type
_entity.pdbx_description
1 polymer ?
#
loop_
_entity_poly.entity_id
_entity_poly.type
_entity_poly.pdbx_seq_one_letter_code
_entity_poly.pdbx_strand_id
1 'polypeptide(L)'
;MPPVVPADFDWSKIPTQWAGERARTVDRLDKLLTEAGSAYEVNWSLPPRLDHRLDPTVDELLTRTITNSPSTAGKRLSDAKRHIYGLRPDPTAAYREAVRAVEEVACPLVLEKAAAASSATLGTVRNHLRDAPDKWQFVLLDNDGEGSVQPLVAMLDRLWTGQVSRHGGGRNSRDQTLAEGEAAVHLAATLVYLLGAGTLKRRKGSI
;
A
#
# COMPACT_ATOMS: atom_id res chain seq x y z
N MET A 1 25.24 17.76 2.15
CA MET A 1 23.85 18.26 2.08
C MET A 1 23.18 17.85 3.38
N PRO A 2 22.60 18.76 4.20
CA PRO A 2 21.94 18.34 5.43
C PRO A 2 20.74 17.43 5.10
N PRO A 3 20.33 16.52 6.01
CA PRO A 3 19.14 15.70 5.79
C PRO A 3 17.93 16.62 5.58
N VAL A 4 17.15 16.35 4.54
CA VAL A 4 15.85 16.99 4.35
C VAL A 4 14.90 16.34 5.35
N VAL A 5 14.95 16.83 6.60
CA VAL A 5 13.79 16.73 7.48
C VAL A 5 12.69 17.54 6.77
N PRO A 6 11.49 16.97 6.52
CA PRO A 6 10.39 17.74 5.98
C PRO A 6 10.21 19.03 6.79
N ALA A 7 10.07 20.18 6.14
CA ALA A 7 10.01 21.47 6.81
C ALA A 7 8.82 21.59 7.80
N ASP A 8 7.88 20.66 7.70
CA ASP A 8 6.68 20.49 8.51
C ASP A 8 6.79 19.37 9.56
N PHE A 9 7.98 18.81 9.80
CA PHE A 9 8.19 17.81 10.86
C PHE A 9 7.99 18.45 12.23
N ASP A 10 6.80 18.24 12.77
CA ASP A 10 6.37 18.77 14.04
C ASP A 10 7.03 18.03 15.20
N TRP A 11 8.14 18.60 15.67
CA TRP A 11 8.89 18.14 16.83
C TRP A 11 8.05 18.05 18.12
N SER A 12 6.88 18.72 18.17
CA SER A 12 5.96 18.67 19.32
C SER A 12 5.10 17.39 19.36
N LYS A 13 5.06 16.62 18.26
CA LYS A 13 4.37 15.33 18.18
C LYS A 13 5.21 14.16 18.70
N ILE A 14 6.48 14.39 19.01
CA ILE A 14 7.28 13.42 19.76
C ILE A 14 6.72 13.39 21.18
N PRO A 15 6.22 12.24 21.70
CA PRO A 15 5.72 12.17 23.07
C PRO A 15 6.80 12.68 24.01
N THR A 16 6.43 13.57 24.94
CA THR A 16 7.30 14.24 25.92
C THR A 16 8.19 13.28 26.74
N GLN A 17 7.88 11.99 26.69
CA GLN A 17 8.63 10.86 27.26
C GLN A 17 9.97 10.57 26.53
N TRP A 18 10.22 11.21 25.38
CA TRP A 18 11.37 10.98 24.49
C TRP A 18 12.28 12.21 24.34
N ALA A 19 11.92 13.34 24.95
CA ALA A 19 12.75 14.55 24.94
C ALA A 19 14.03 14.29 25.76
N GLY A 20 15.19 14.21 25.09
CA GLY A 20 16.48 14.02 25.76
C GLY A 20 17.53 13.26 24.96
N GLU A 21 18.42 12.57 25.68
CA GLU A 21 19.58 11.85 25.15
C GLU A 21 19.24 10.76 24.14
N ARG A 22 18.12 10.03 24.33
CA ARG A 22 17.69 8.98 23.40
C ARG A 22 17.40 9.51 21.99
N ALA A 23 16.68 10.62 21.87
CA ALA A 23 16.40 11.22 20.56
C ALA A 23 17.69 11.69 19.87
N ARG A 24 18.64 12.27 20.63
CA ARG A 24 19.97 12.63 20.11
C ARG A 24 20.79 11.43 19.65
N THR A 25 20.71 10.31 20.36
CA THR A 25 21.38 9.07 19.98
C THR A 25 20.80 8.50 18.69
N VAL A 26 19.47 8.51 18.53
CA VAL A 26 18.80 8.05 17.30
C VAL A 26 19.12 8.96 16.12
N ASP A 27 19.12 10.29 16.31
CA ASP A 27 19.53 11.26 15.28
C ASP A 27 21.00 11.07 14.86
N ARG A 28 21.88 10.84 15.84
CA ARG A 28 23.29 10.54 15.56
C ARG A 28 23.45 9.24 14.78
N LEU A 29 22.67 8.20 15.11
CA LEU A 29 22.68 6.95 14.35
C LEU A 29 22.21 7.17 12.91
N ASP A 30 21.12 7.91 12.70
CA ASP A 30 20.58 8.20 11.37
C ASP A 30 21.60 8.94 10.48
N LYS A 31 22.30 9.92 11.05
CA LYS A 31 23.40 10.63 10.37
C LYS A 31 24.53 9.69 9.98
N LEU A 32 25.00 8.86 10.91
CA LEU A 32 26.08 7.90 10.64
C LEU A 32 25.70 6.90 9.55
N LEU A 33 24.46 6.37 9.58
CA LEU A 33 23.96 5.44 8.56
C LEU A 33 23.89 6.12 7.19
N THR A 34 23.46 7.37 7.15
CA THR A 34 23.36 8.15 5.91
C THR A 34 24.75 8.49 5.33
N GLU A 35 25.66 9.01 6.15
CA GLU A 35 27.02 9.37 5.73
C GLU A 35 27.83 8.15 5.26
N ALA A 36 27.61 6.99 5.88
CA ALA A 36 28.26 5.74 5.49
C ALA A 36 27.65 5.06 4.25
N GLY A 37 26.56 5.60 3.69
CA GLY A 37 25.85 4.97 2.56
C GLY A 37 25.22 3.63 2.92
N SER A 38 24.73 3.49 4.17
CA SER A 38 24.15 2.24 4.66
C SER A 38 22.88 1.85 3.90
N ALA A 39 22.71 0.54 3.70
CA ALA A 39 21.47 -0.08 3.23
C ALA A 39 20.32 0.01 4.25
N TYR A 40 20.57 0.54 5.44
CA TYR A 40 19.58 0.76 6.49
C TYR A 40 19.39 2.25 6.77
N GLU A 41 18.21 2.59 7.24
CA GLU A 41 17.85 3.93 7.70
C GLU A 41 17.02 3.88 8.97
N VAL A 42 17.00 4.99 9.70
CA VAL A 42 16.13 5.12 10.86
C VAL A 42 14.73 5.46 10.39
N ASN A 43 13.77 4.59 10.72
CA ASN A 43 12.37 4.95 10.66
C ASN A 43 11.96 5.61 11.99
N TRP A 44 11.55 6.87 11.88
CA TRP A 44 11.17 7.72 13.01
C TRP A 44 9.75 7.46 13.55
N SER A 45 9.15 6.32 13.23
CA SER A 45 7.94 5.82 13.90
C SER A 45 8.13 5.71 15.42
N LEU A 46 7.04 5.50 16.16
CA LEU A 46 7.11 5.26 17.60
C LEU A 46 6.78 3.79 17.91
N PRO A 47 7.72 3.00 18.47
CA PRO A 47 9.13 3.34 18.73
C PRO A 47 9.99 3.41 17.43
N PRO A 48 11.09 4.18 17.40
CA PRO A 48 12.03 4.21 16.29
C PRO A 48 12.62 2.84 16.05
N ARG A 49 12.86 2.56 14.78
CA ARG A 49 13.34 1.27 14.32
C ARG A 49 14.27 1.45 13.12
N LEU A 50 14.99 0.39 12.77
CA LEU A 50 15.71 0.33 11.51
C LEU A 50 14.83 -0.33 10.45
N ASP A 51 14.77 0.30 9.29
CA ASP A 51 14.17 -0.24 8.09
C ASP A 51 15.29 -0.36 7.02
N HIS A 52 15.08 -1.22 6.03
CA HIS A 52 15.86 -1.22 4.80
C HIS A 52 15.60 0.10 4.06
N ARG A 53 16.65 0.71 3.54
CA ARG A 53 16.57 1.96 2.80
C ARG A 53 15.90 1.72 1.45
N LEU A 54 14.88 2.52 1.16
CA LEU A 54 14.24 2.54 -0.16
C LEU A 54 14.88 3.63 -1.04
N ASP A 55 14.66 3.50 -2.35
CA ASP A 55 14.84 4.63 -3.24
C ASP A 55 13.94 5.81 -2.79
N PRO A 56 14.46 7.05 -2.70
CA PRO A 56 13.69 8.18 -2.17
C PRO A 56 12.38 8.47 -2.91
N THR A 57 12.35 8.28 -4.23
CA THR A 57 11.14 8.51 -5.03
C THR A 57 10.08 7.44 -4.76
N VAL A 58 10.53 6.20 -4.56
CA VAL A 58 9.66 5.09 -4.17
C VAL A 58 9.10 5.29 -2.76
N ASP A 59 9.94 5.73 -1.82
CA ASP A 59 9.52 6.01 -0.44
C ASP A 59 8.49 7.14 -0.37
N GLU A 60 8.74 8.23 -1.09
CA GLU A 60 7.83 9.38 -1.17
C GLU A 60 6.47 8.97 -1.75
N LEU A 61 6.45 8.19 -2.84
CA LEU A 61 5.22 7.69 -3.44
C LEU A 61 4.40 6.85 -2.45
N LEU A 62 5.04 5.92 -1.74
CA LEU A 62 4.39 5.10 -0.72
C LEU A 62 3.84 5.97 0.42
N THR A 63 4.66 6.87 0.95
CA THR A 63 4.29 7.77 2.05
C THR A 63 3.12 8.66 1.65
N ARG A 64 3.15 9.25 0.46
CA ARG A 64 2.05 10.08 -0.06
C ARG A 64 0.76 9.29 -0.25
N THR A 65 0.86 8.05 -0.75
CA THR A 65 -0.30 7.17 -0.93
C THR A 65 -0.92 6.80 0.42
N ILE A 66 -0.09 6.43 1.40
CA ILE A 66 -0.52 6.11 2.77
C ILE A 66 -1.27 7.30 3.37
N THR A 67 -0.67 8.49 3.34
CA THR A 67 -1.21 9.71 3.97
C THR A 67 -2.52 10.18 3.36
N ASN A 68 -2.68 10.06 2.03
CA ASN A 68 -3.85 10.60 1.32
C ASN A 68 -5.00 9.59 1.15
N SER A 69 -4.77 8.32 1.48
CA SER A 69 -5.81 7.28 1.42
C SER A 69 -6.73 7.32 2.65
N PRO A 70 -7.93 6.69 2.60
CA PRO A 70 -8.75 6.48 3.79
C PRO A 70 -7.92 5.87 4.93
N SER A 71 -8.18 6.27 6.17
CA SER A 71 -7.34 5.90 7.32
C SER A 71 -7.13 4.39 7.48
N THR A 72 -8.15 3.58 7.15
CA THR A 72 -8.05 2.13 7.19
C THR A 72 -7.12 1.59 6.10
N ALA A 73 -7.26 2.05 4.86
CA ALA A 73 -6.38 1.70 3.74
C ALA A 73 -4.93 2.14 3.99
N GLY A 74 -4.73 3.38 4.45
CA GLY A 74 -3.42 3.94 4.75
C GLY A 74 -2.71 3.17 5.87
N LYS A 75 -3.45 2.77 6.91
CA LYS A 75 -2.92 1.90 7.95
C LYS A 75 -2.46 0.55 7.38
N ARG A 76 -3.28 -0.10 6.55
CA ARG A 76 -2.93 -1.38 5.90
C ARG A 76 -1.68 -1.25 5.02
N LEU A 77 -1.57 -0.19 4.21
CA LEU A 77 -0.36 0.05 3.40
C LEU A 77 0.87 0.34 4.28
N SER A 78 0.71 1.08 5.36
CA SER A 78 1.79 1.34 6.32
C SER A 78 2.28 0.04 6.96
N ASP A 79 1.36 -0.83 7.38
CA ASP A 79 1.68 -2.15 7.91
C ASP A 79 2.36 -3.02 6.85
N ALA A 80 1.90 -2.98 5.60
CA ALA A 80 2.51 -3.72 4.49
C ALA A 80 3.94 -3.25 4.19
N LYS A 81 4.16 -1.93 4.11
CA LYS A 81 5.49 -1.30 3.97
C LYS A 81 6.42 -1.71 5.11
N ARG A 82 5.92 -1.68 6.35
CA ARG A 82 6.68 -2.11 7.53
C ARG A 82 7.05 -3.59 7.49
N HIS A 83 6.14 -4.45 7.05
CA HIS A 83 6.42 -5.87 6.94
C HIS A 83 7.46 -6.18 5.87
N ILE A 84 7.46 -5.48 4.73
CA ILE A 84 8.40 -5.80 3.65
C ILE A 84 9.76 -5.13 3.82
N TYR A 85 9.78 -3.88 4.30
CA TYR A 85 11.01 -3.07 4.39
C TYR A 85 11.53 -2.93 5.83
N GLY A 86 10.88 -3.51 6.83
CA GLY A 86 11.43 -3.56 8.19
C GLY A 86 12.71 -4.38 8.25
N LEU A 87 13.52 -4.18 9.31
CA LEU A 87 14.79 -4.91 9.54
C LEU A 87 14.73 -6.44 9.34
N ARG A 88 13.56 -7.05 9.61
CA ARG A 88 13.28 -8.46 9.35
C ARG A 88 12.03 -8.56 8.48
N PRO A 89 12.19 -8.63 7.15
CA PRO A 89 11.06 -8.72 6.25
C PRO A 89 10.19 -9.95 6.51
N ASP A 90 8.87 -9.75 6.45
CA ASP A 90 7.84 -10.79 6.42
C ASP A 90 6.99 -10.58 5.14
N PRO A 91 7.41 -11.16 4.00
CA PRO A 91 6.73 -10.95 2.73
C PRO A 91 5.31 -11.51 2.71
N THR A 92 5.05 -12.60 3.46
CA THR A 92 3.72 -13.19 3.58
C THR A 92 2.75 -12.22 4.26
N ALA A 93 3.16 -11.62 5.38
CA ALA A 93 2.36 -10.61 6.07
C ALA A 93 2.22 -9.34 5.23
N ALA A 94 3.29 -8.88 4.59
CA ALA A 94 3.27 -7.70 3.72
C ALA A 94 2.24 -7.86 2.58
N TYR A 95 2.27 -8.98 1.87
CA TYR A 95 1.33 -9.27 0.79
C TYR A 95 -0.12 -9.27 1.31
N ARG A 96 -0.37 -9.91 2.46
CA ARG A 96 -1.71 -9.95 3.06
C ARG A 96 -2.24 -8.55 3.38
N GLU A 97 -1.42 -7.68 3.96
CA GLU A 97 -1.82 -6.31 4.26
C GLU A 97 -1.97 -5.46 2.98
N ALA A 98 -1.16 -5.71 1.94
CA ALA A 98 -1.29 -5.09 0.63
C ALA A 98 -2.65 -5.40 -0.04
N VAL A 99 -3.09 -6.66 -0.01
CA VAL A 99 -4.43 -7.05 -0.50
C VAL A 99 -5.53 -6.33 0.27
N ARG A 100 -5.44 -6.32 1.60
CA ARG A 100 -6.42 -5.65 2.48
C ARG A 100 -6.48 -4.15 2.23
N ALA A 101 -5.34 -3.50 2.02
CA ALA A 101 -5.31 -2.08 1.69
C ALA A 101 -6.14 -1.74 0.45
N VAL A 102 -6.07 -2.57 -0.59
CA VAL A 102 -6.88 -2.38 -1.79
C VAL A 102 -8.36 -2.65 -1.51
N GLU A 103 -8.69 -3.65 -0.68
CA GLU A 103 -10.07 -3.93 -0.25
C GLU A 103 -10.71 -2.73 0.45
N GLU A 104 -9.98 -2.06 1.35
CA GLU A 104 -10.46 -0.89 2.11
C GLU A 104 -10.88 0.29 1.21
N VAL A 105 -10.41 0.34 -0.05
CA VAL A 105 -10.81 1.36 -1.03
C VAL A 105 -11.78 0.81 -2.06
N ALA A 106 -11.47 -0.36 -2.64
CA ALA A 106 -12.19 -0.91 -3.77
C ALA A 106 -13.58 -1.45 -3.38
N CYS A 107 -13.70 -2.08 -2.21
CA CYS A 107 -14.97 -2.64 -1.73
C CYS A 107 -16.06 -1.57 -1.56
N PRO A 108 -15.85 -0.49 -0.78
CA PRO A 108 -16.87 0.55 -0.63
C PRO A 108 -17.16 1.30 -1.94
N LEU A 109 -16.16 1.44 -2.82
CA LEU A 109 -16.33 2.11 -4.12
C LEU A 109 -17.22 1.29 -5.09
N VAL A 110 -16.96 -0.01 -5.21
CA VAL A 110 -17.60 -0.86 -6.24
C VAL A 110 -18.85 -1.56 -5.71
N LEU A 111 -18.79 -2.06 -4.47
CA LEU A 111 -19.78 -2.94 -3.85
C LEU A 111 -20.30 -2.38 -2.52
N GLU A 112 -20.69 -1.10 -2.50
CA GLU A 112 -21.11 -0.34 -1.31
C GLU A 112 -21.97 -1.14 -0.32
N LYS A 113 -23.06 -1.77 -0.79
CA LYS A 113 -23.96 -2.57 0.06
C LYS A 113 -23.27 -3.78 0.73
N ALA A 114 -22.45 -4.51 -0.03
CA ALA A 114 -21.73 -5.66 0.49
C ALA A 114 -20.56 -5.24 1.39
N ALA A 115 -19.93 -4.09 1.11
CA ALA A 115 -18.90 -3.50 1.96
C ALA A 115 -19.48 -3.07 3.31
N ALA A 116 -20.64 -2.42 3.32
CA ALA A 116 -21.36 -2.06 4.55
C ALA A 116 -21.73 -3.31 5.39
N ALA A 117 -21.99 -4.44 4.74
CA ALA A 117 -22.24 -5.73 5.37
C ALA A 117 -20.97 -6.55 5.70
N SER A 118 -19.76 -5.99 5.48
CA SER A 118 -18.47 -6.66 5.72
C SER A 118 -18.29 -7.99 4.98
N SER A 119 -18.94 -8.15 3.82
CA SER A 119 -18.88 -9.37 2.99
C SER A 119 -18.19 -9.15 1.64
N ALA A 120 -17.88 -7.90 1.29
CA ALA A 120 -17.10 -7.57 0.10
C ALA A 120 -15.62 -7.91 0.29
N THR A 121 -15.02 -8.50 -0.74
CA THR A 121 -13.58 -8.81 -0.82
C THR A 121 -13.02 -8.35 -2.17
N LEU A 122 -11.71 -8.33 -2.32
CA LEU A 122 -11.07 -8.02 -3.60
C LEU A 122 -11.51 -9.00 -4.70
N GLY A 123 -11.71 -10.27 -4.35
CA GLY A 123 -12.25 -11.28 -5.25
C GLY A 123 -13.66 -10.94 -5.75
N THR A 124 -14.57 -10.48 -4.88
CA THR A 124 -15.93 -10.10 -5.30
C THR A 124 -15.94 -8.81 -6.13
N VAL A 125 -15.09 -7.83 -5.78
CA VAL A 125 -14.92 -6.59 -6.55
C VAL A 125 -14.43 -6.89 -7.97
N ARG A 126 -13.36 -7.68 -8.10
CA ARG A 126 -12.80 -8.07 -9.40
C ARG A 126 -13.86 -8.79 -10.26
N ASN A 127 -14.60 -9.73 -9.67
CA ASN A 127 -15.66 -10.45 -10.39
C ASN A 127 -16.76 -9.48 -10.85
N HIS A 128 -17.20 -8.54 -10.00
CA HIS A 128 -18.22 -7.55 -10.38
C HIS A 128 -17.78 -6.66 -11.56
N LEU A 129 -16.55 -6.14 -11.52
CA LEU A 129 -16.02 -5.30 -12.60
C LEU A 129 -15.85 -6.08 -13.92
N ARG A 130 -15.51 -7.38 -13.84
CA ARG A 130 -15.42 -8.26 -15.01
C ARG A 130 -16.79 -8.57 -15.60
N ASP A 131 -17.79 -8.82 -14.75
CA ASP A 131 -19.11 -9.31 -15.16
C ASP A 131 -20.06 -8.16 -15.58
N ALA A 132 -19.79 -6.93 -15.16
CA ALA A 132 -20.54 -5.73 -15.53
C ALA A 132 -19.62 -4.55 -15.97
N PRO A 133 -18.72 -4.76 -16.96
CA PRO A 133 -17.71 -3.78 -17.33
C PRO A 133 -18.32 -2.51 -17.97
N ASP A 134 -19.47 -2.66 -18.61
CA ASP A 134 -20.28 -1.60 -19.23
C ASP A 134 -20.82 -0.58 -18.23
N LYS A 135 -20.93 -0.94 -16.94
CA LYS A 135 -21.39 -0.02 -15.89
C LYS A 135 -20.29 0.91 -15.39
N TRP A 136 -19.05 0.68 -15.81
CA TRP A 136 -17.87 1.33 -15.27
C TRP A 136 -17.02 1.95 -16.38
N GLN A 137 -16.22 2.92 -15.99
CA GLN A 137 -15.26 3.58 -16.86
C GLN A 137 -13.97 3.79 -16.08
N PHE A 138 -12.86 3.36 -16.67
CA PHE A 138 -11.53 3.66 -16.18
C PHE A 138 -10.92 4.80 -17.02
N VAL A 139 -10.03 5.60 -16.41
CA VAL A 139 -9.49 6.80 -17.06
C VAL A 139 -8.57 6.49 -18.25
N LEU A 140 -7.91 5.34 -18.25
CA LEU A 140 -7.04 4.93 -19.37
C LEU A 140 -7.91 4.39 -20.51
N LEU A 141 -7.72 4.97 -21.68
CA LEU A 141 -8.47 4.63 -22.88
C LEU A 141 -7.95 3.33 -23.51
N ASP A 142 -8.84 2.57 -24.11
CA ASP A 142 -8.52 1.51 -25.05
C ASP A 142 -8.29 2.07 -26.47
N ASN A 143 -8.05 1.16 -27.42
CA ASN A 143 -7.80 1.52 -28.81
C ASN A 143 -9.02 2.17 -29.49
N ASP A 144 -10.22 1.99 -28.95
CA ASP A 144 -11.46 2.55 -29.46
C ASP A 144 -11.75 3.94 -28.87
N GLY A 145 -10.85 4.46 -28.01
CA GLY A 145 -10.96 5.75 -27.34
C GLY A 145 -11.90 5.73 -26.13
N GLU A 146 -12.32 4.54 -25.69
CA GLU A 146 -13.24 4.36 -24.57
C GLU A 146 -12.48 3.90 -23.31
N GLY A 147 -12.96 4.33 -22.14
CA GLY A 147 -12.31 3.99 -20.87
C GLY A 147 -12.63 2.56 -20.43
N SER A 148 -11.74 1.60 -20.72
CA SER A 148 -11.92 0.18 -20.40
C SER A 148 -11.45 -0.18 -18.99
N VAL A 149 -12.26 -0.92 -18.23
CA VAL A 149 -11.88 -1.41 -16.89
C VAL A 149 -10.93 -2.61 -16.90
N GLN A 150 -10.68 -3.23 -18.07
CA GLN A 150 -9.91 -4.47 -18.16
C GLN A 150 -8.48 -4.37 -17.58
N PRO A 151 -7.69 -3.30 -17.81
CA PRO A 151 -6.37 -3.15 -17.19
C PRO A 151 -6.44 -3.14 -15.66
N LEU A 152 -7.44 -2.45 -15.10
CA LEU A 152 -7.68 -2.41 -13.66
C LEU A 152 -8.05 -3.80 -13.12
N VAL A 153 -8.96 -4.51 -13.80
CA VAL A 153 -9.37 -5.87 -13.43
C VAL A 153 -8.18 -6.83 -13.45
N ALA A 154 -7.29 -6.73 -14.45
CA ALA A 154 -6.10 -7.55 -14.54
C ALA A 154 -5.13 -7.32 -13.36
N MET A 155 -4.92 -6.07 -12.95
CA MET A 155 -4.13 -5.74 -11.76
C MET A 155 -4.74 -6.29 -10.48
N LEU A 156 -6.05 -6.09 -10.28
CA LEU A 156 -6.78 -6.61 -9.10
C LEU A 156 -6.72 -8.15 -9.05
N ASP A 157 -6.88 -8.80 -10.21
CA ASP A 157 -6.80 -10.25 -10.34
C ASP A 157 -5.42 -10.79 -9.98
N ARG A 158 -4.37 -10.17 -10.53
CA ARG A 158 -2.99 -10.60 -10.28
C ARG A 158 -2.62 -10.45 -8.81
N LEU A 159 -3.04 -9.35 -8.17
CA LEU A 159 -2.85 -9.15 -6.74
C LEU A 159 -3.59 -10.22 -5.93
N TRP A 160 -4.87 -10.48 -6.22
CA TRP A 160 -5.70 -11.45 -5.50
C TRP A 160 -5.19 -12.89 -5.62
N THR A 161 -4.95 -13.35 -6.85
CA THR A 161 -4.56 -14.73 -7.16
C THR A 161 -3.10 -15.02 -6.85
N GLY A 162 -2.24 -14.00 -6.83
CA GLY A 162 -0.83 -14.13 -6.46
C GLY A 162 -0.59 -14.39 -4.97
N GLN A 163 -1.60 -14.17 -4.11
CA GLN A 163 -1.48 -14.52 -2.70
C GLN A 163 -1.64 -16.05 -2.52
N VAL A 164 -0.56 -16.80 -2.69
CA VAL A 164 -0.56 -18.28 -2.61
C VAL A 164 -0.59 -18.84 -1.19
N SER A 165 -0.26 -18.03 -0.18
CA SER A 165 -0.33 -18.38 1.25
C SER A 165 -1.77 -18.39 1.81
N ARG A 166 -2.79 -18.28 0.95
CA ARG A 166 -4.20 -18.27 1.35
C ARG A 166 -4.65 -19.68 1.71
N HIS A 167 -4.80 -19.90 3.02
CA HIS A 167 -5.29 -21.13 3.66
C HIS A 167 -4.34 -22.34 3.51
N GLY A 168 -3.93 -22.91 4.65
CA GLY A 168 -2.90 -23.95 4.77
C GLY A 168 -3.28 -25.32 4.21
N GLY A 169 -3.54 -25.42 2.90
CA GLY A 169 -3.90 -26.68 2.25
C GLY A 169 -3.96 -26.66 0.72
N GLY A 170 -3.69 -25.52 0.06
CA GLY A 170 -3.59 -25.48 -1.40
C GLY A 170 -2.32 -26.19 -1.91
N ARG A 171 -2.39 -26.80 -3.10
CA ARG A 171 -1.26 -27.52 -3.73
C ARG A 171 0.03 -26.68 -3.86
N ASN A 172 -0.12 -25.36 -3.90
CA ASN A 172 0.98 -24.40 -4.03
C ASN A 172 1.10 -23.48 -2.79
N SER A 173 0.52 -23.85 -1.65
CA SER A 173 0.58 -23.04 -0.43
C SER A 173 2.00 -22.99 0.10
N ARG A 174 2.61 -21.81 0.03
CA ARG A 174 3.93 -21.50 0.60
C ARG A 174 3.99 -20.06 1.08
N ASP A 175 5.03 -19.75 1.85
CA ASP A 175 5.38 -18.37 2.14
C ASP A 175 5.74 -17.61 0.87
N GLN A 176 5.42 -16.31 0.89
CA GLN A 176 5.78 -15.39 -0.19
C GLN A 176 7.28 -15.13 -0.17
N THR A 177 7.87 -15.00 -1.35
CA THR A 177 9.24 -14.51 -1.49
C THR A 177 9.29 -13.00 -1.26
N LEU A 178 10.48 -12.47 -0.97
CA LEU A 178 10.69 -11.03 -0.83
C LEU A 178 10.21 -10.27 -2.07
N ALA A 179 10.61 -10.71 -3.26
CA ALA A 179 10.21 -10.09 -4.52
C ALA A 179 8.68 -10.10 -4.74
N GLU A 180 7.98 -11.17 -4.36
CA GLU A 180 6.51 -11.22 -4.43
C GLU A 180 5.86 -10.23 -3.46
N GLY A 181 6.40 -10.12 -2.24
CA GLY A 181 5.92 -9.15 -1.24
C GLY A 181 6.15 -7.70 -1.69
N GLU A 182 7.33 -7.37 -2.20
CA GLU A 182 7.66 -6.05 -2.75
C GLU A 182 6.74 -5.69 -3.91
N ALA A 183 6.60 -6.59 -4.88
CA ALA A 183 5.71 -6.38 -6.03
C ALA A 183 4.26 -6.16 -5.60
N ALA A 184 3.77 -6.92 -4.61
CA ALA A 184 2.41 -6.76 -4.09
C ALA A 184 2.21 -5.43 -3.38
N VAL A 185 3.18 -4.97 -2.57
CA VAL A 185 3.12 -3.67 -1.89
C VAL A 185 3.09 -2.52 -2.89
N HIS A 186 3.93 -2.55 -3.92
CA HIS A 186 3.93 -1.53 -4.96
C HIS A 186 2.64 -1.53 -5.78
N LEU A 187 2.18 -2.72 -6.21
CA LEU A 187 0.92 -2.83 -6.94
C LEU A 187 -0.27 -2.34 -6.10
N ALA A 188 -0.32 -2.68 -4.82
CA ALA A 188 -1.36 -2.20 -3.92
C ALA A 188 -1.32 -0.68 -3.73
N ALA A 189 -0.13 -0.09 -3.56
CA ALA A 189 0.00 1.36 -3.49
C ALA A 189 -0.49 2.05 -4.76
N THR A 190 -0.12 1.53 -5.95
CA THR A 190 -0.64 2.04 -7.22
C THR A 190 -2.16 1.93 -7.30
N LEU A 191 -2.74 0.79 -6.94
CA LEU A 191 -4.19 0.59 -6.97
C LEU A 191 -4.94 1.52 -5.99
N VAL A 192 -4.45 1.65 -4.76
CA VAL A 192 -5.01 2.57 -3.76
C VAL A 192 -4.95 4.02 -4.25
N TYR A 193 -3.81 4.42 -4.81
CA TYR A 193 -3.64 5.76 -5.38
C TYR A 193 -4.62 6.02 -6.53
N LEU A 194 -4.68 5.12 -7.52
CA LEU A 194 -5.56 5.27 -8.69
C LEU A 194 -7.04 5.34 -8.27
N LEU A 195 -7.49 4.39 -7.45
CA LEU A 195 -8.88 4.34 -6.99
C LEU A 195 -9.23 5.57 -6.15
N GLY A 196 -8.34 6.00 -5.25
CA GLY A 196 -8.53 7.20 -4.44
C GLY A 196 -8.54 8.50 -5.27
N ALA A 197 -7.80 8.54 -6.38
CA ALA A 197 -7.79 9.65 -7.33
C ALA A 197 -9.04 9.67 -8.24
N GLY A 198 -9.98 8.74 -8.07
CA GLY A 198 -11.22 8.70 -8.84
C GLY A 198 -11.01 8.29 -10.30
N THR A 199 -9.98 7.49 -10.61
CA THR A 199 -9.74 7.00 -11.98
C THR A 199 -10.77 5.96 -12.42
N LEU A 200 -11.52 5.37 -11.49
CA LEU A 200 -12.65 4.47 -11.75
C LEU A 200 -13.96 5.18 -11.41
N LYS A 201 -14.91 5.23 -12.35
CA LYS A 201 -16.21 5.87 -12.18
C LYS A 201 -17.33 4.99 -12.72
N ARG A 202 -18.54 5.13 -12.17
CA ARG A 202 -19.75 4.55 -12.79
C ARG A 202 -20.10 5.35 -14.05
N ARG A 203 -20.46 4.68 -15.14
CA ARG A 203 -21.01 5.35 -16.32
C ARG A 203 -22.36 5.96 -15.95
N LYS A 204 -22.60 7.21 -16.35
CA LYS A 204 -23.93 7.84 -16.19
C LYS A 204 -24.90 7.10 -17.11
N GLY A 205 -25.88 6.38 -16.54
CA GLY A 205 -26.93 5.71 -17.32
C GLY A 205 -27.35 4.32 -16.84
N SER A 206 -26.60 3.65 -15.95
CA SER A 206 -27.08 2.42 -15.31
C SER A 206 -27.84 2.74 -14.04
N ILE A 207 -29.18 2.73 -14.16
CA ILE A 207 -30.13 2.65 -13.05
C ILE A 207 -30.03 1.26 -12.42
#